data_AF-A0A2V6JZK9-F1
#
_entry.id   AF-A0A2V6JZK9-F1
#
_cell.length_a   1.000
_cell.length_b   1.000
_cell.length_c   1.000
_cell.angle_alpha   90.00
_cell.angle_beta   90.00
_cell.angle_gamma   90.00
#
_symmetry.space_group_name_H-M   'P 1'
#
loop_
_entity.id
_entity.type
_entity.pdbx_description
1 polymer ?
#
loop_
_entity_poly.entity_id
_entity_poly.type
_entity_poly.pdbx_seq_one_letter_code
_entity_poly.pdbx_strand_id
1 'polypeptide(L)'
;MPRVLVLQVALLAVANMALAADQSSNSDEPGEFDIEPPILKQNLSNEPLSSKASPEAEVARLEKQFQLAKQIAASAARLYKIGVLSKAEMEQRLLKVIQCECNLAIARLAFSFCEQQIAGLESLVASGENAKDELAQARADLAQLTDAAEIATAKRERAELEAAELNLRRQQKLLKLGVARESDVTRAEEKLAELKSQKN
;
A
#
# COMPACT_ATOMS: atom_id res chain seq x y z
N MET A 1 -38.24 -43.02 17.93
CA MET A 1 -37.64 -43.72 16.77
C MET A 1 -36.62 -42.77 16.15
N PRO A 2 -35.32 -43.07 16.20
CA PRO A 2 -34.26 -42.11 15.94
C PRO A 2 -33.91 -42.05 14.44
N ARG A 3 -33.58 -40.86 13.93
CA ARG A 3 -32.80 -40.71 12.70
C ARG A 3 -31.72 -39.66 12.93
N VAL A 4 -30.53 -40.20 13.21
CA VAL A 4 -29.23 -39.55 13.32
C VAL A 4 -28.86 -38.99 11.95
N LEU A 5 -28.53 -37.69 11.84
CA LEU A 5 -27.85 -37.16 10.66
C LEU A 5 -26.38 -36.96 11.02
N VAL A 6 -25.56 -37.81 10.41
CA VAL A 6 -24.14 -38.03 10.67
C VAL A 6 -23.31 -36.94 10.00
N LEU A 7 -22.44 -36.34 10.80
CA LEU A 7 -21.32 -35.48 10.43
C LEU A 7 -20.35 -36.25 9.51
N GLN A 8 -20.17 -35.80 8.26
CA GLN A 8 -19.12 -36.34 7.38
C GLN A 8 -17.95 -35.36 7.35
N VAL A 9 -16.96 -35.67 8.19
CA VAL A 9 -15.60 -35.12 8.17
C VAL A 9 -14.87 -35.81 7.02
N ALA A 10 -14.51 -35.07 5.98
CA ALA A 10 -13.64 -35.59 4.92
C ALA A 10 -12.18 -35.59 5.42
N LEU A 11 -11.74 -36.75 5.90
CA LEU A 11 -10.36 -37.08 6.21
C LEU A 11 -9.64 -37.40 4.89
N LEU A 12 -8.81 -36.48 4.38
CA LEU A 12 -7.92 -36.78 3.25
C LEU A 12 -6.69 -37.52 3.79
N ALA A 13 -6.70 -38.84 3.58
CA ALA A 13 -5.61 -39.75 3.91
C ALA A 13 -4.40 -39.49 3.01
N VAL A 14 -3.26 -39.20 3.63
CA VAL A 14 -1.95 -39.17 3.00
C VAL A 14 -1.51 -40.61 2.76
N ALA A 15 -1.38 -41.01 1.49
CA ALA A 15 -0.71 -42.23 1.10
C ALA A 15 0.68 -41.89 0.56
N ASN A 16 1.69 -42.02 1.44
CA ASN A 16 3.08 -42.09 1.02
C ASN A 16 3.33 -43.47 0.38
N MET A 17 3.48 -43.53 -0.93
CA MET A 17 4.03 -44.70 -1.60
C MET A 17 5.54 -44.60 -1.59
N ALA A 18 6.16 -45.38 -0.71
CA ALA A 18 7.58 -45.71 -0.77
C ALA A 18 7.79 -46.85 -1.79
N LEU A 19 8.71 -46.58 -2.73
CA LEU A 19 9.80 -47.45 -3.19
C LEU A 19 9.46 -48.84 -3.80
N ALA A 20 9.75 -48.98 -5.09
CA ALA A 20 10.33 -50.20 -5.65
C ALA A 20 11.29 -49.84 -6.80
N ALA A 21 12.47 -50.43 -6.74
CA ALA A 21 13.62 -50.22 -7.60
C ALA A 21 13.42 -50.77 -9.02
N ASP A 22 14.15 -50.20 -9.99
CA ASP A 22 15.24 -50.88 -10.71
C ASP A 22 15.52 -50.16 -12.04
N GLN A 23 16.65 -49.43 -12.14
CA GLN A 23 17.51 -49.40 -13.33
C GLN A 23 18.95 -49.03 -12.90
N SER A 24 19.73 -50.08 -12.65
CA SER A 24 21.16 -50.23 -12.94
C SER A 24 21.88 -49.08 -13.67
N SER A 25 22.87 -48.43 -13.03
CA SER A 25 24.31 -48.63 -13.29
C SER A 25 25.18 -47.52 -12.66
N ASN A 26 25.93 -47.90 -11.62
CA ASN A 26 27.19 -47.34 -11.08
C ASN A 26 27.67 -45.94 -11.52
N SER A 27 27.64 -44.98 -10.58
CA SER A 27 28.82 -44.20 -10.18
C SER A 27 28.55 -43.48 -8.86
N ASP A 28 29.39 -43.75 -7.86
CA ASP A 28 29.42 -43.08 -6.56
C ASP A 28 29.61 -41.56 -6.69
N GLU A 29 28.71 -40.79 -6.07
CA GLU A 29 28.97 -39.56 -5.28
C GLU A 29 27.61 -38.91 -4.92
N PRO A 30 27.27 -38.72 -3.63
CA PRO A 30 26.05 -37.99 -3.26
C PRO A 30 26.27 -36.50 -3.49
N GLY A 31 25.81 -36.00 -4.65
CA GLY A 31 25.72 -34.58 -4.93
C GLY A 31 24.87 -33.88 -3.86
N GLU A 32 25.52 -32.97 -3.16
CA GLU A 32 24.99 -32.02 -2.18
C GLU A 32 23.66 -31.41 -2.66
N PHE A 33 22.56 -31.69 -1.96
CA PHE A 33 21.22 -31.15 -2.23
C PHE A 33 21.08 -29.68 -1.75
N ASP A 34 22.13 -28.87 -1.86
CA ASP A 34 22.09 -27.42 -1.61
C ASP A 34 21.56 -26.67 -2.84
N ILE A 35 20.37 -27.06 -3.31
CA ILE A 35 19.62 -26.19 -4.23
C ILE A 35 18.81 -25.24 -3.34
N GLU A 36 19.45 -24.15 -2.93
CA GLU A 36 18.76 -23.04 -2.27
C GLU A 36 17.63 -22.56 -3.20
N PRO A 37 16.35 -22.58 -2.77
CA PRO A 37 15.25 -22.14 -3.62
C PRO A 37 15.49 -20.67 -4.00
N PRO A 38 15.34 -20.31 -5.29
CA PRO A 38 15.65 -18.96 -5.75
C PRO A 38 14.77 -17.95 -5.00
N ILE A 39 15.41 -17.02 -4.30
CA ILE A 39 14.72 -15.96 -3.56
C ILE A 39 13.88 -15.16 -4.55
N LEU A 40 12.55 -15.18 -4.35
CA LEU A 40 11.60 -14.41 -5.15
C LEU A 40 11.80 -12.91 -4.89
N LYS A 41 12.69 -12.27 -5.65
CA LYS A 41 12.99 -10.82 -5.58
C LYS A 41 11.78 -9.93 -5.87
N GLN A 42 10.68 -10.49 -6.37
CA GLN A 42 9.51 -9.76 -6.85
C GLN A 42 8.73 -9.00 -5.77
N ASN A 43 8.91 -9.30 -4.49
CA ASN A 43 8.23 -8.59 -3.39
C ASN A 43 9.13 -7.62 -2.59
N LEU A 44 10.42 -7.51 -2.95
CA LEU A 44 11.41 -6.72 -2.19
C LEU A 44 11.87 -5.45 -2.88
N SER A 45 11.27 -5.07 -4.02
CA SER A 45 11.62 -3.84 -4.73
C SER A 45 11.16 -2.58 -3.98
N ASN A 46 11.81 -2.28 -2.86
CA ASN A 46 11.94 -0.93 -2.30
C ASN A 46 13.18 -0.25 -2.90
N GLU A 47 13.35 -0.37 -4.21
CA GLU A 47 14.46 0.27 -4.90
C GLU A 47 14.12 1.77 -5.00
N PRO A 48 14.95 2.69 -4.45
CA PRO A 48 14.77 4.11 -4.69
C PRO A 48 15.25 4.36 -6.12
N LEU A 49 14.34 4.22 -7.09
CA LEU A 49 14.68 4.33 -8.50
C LEU A 49 14.77 5.81 -8.91
N SER A 50 15.99 6.32 -8.86
CA SER A 50 16.40 7.52 -9.59
C SER A 50 16.56 7.19 -11.08
N SER A 51 15.60 7.61 -11.90
CA SER A 51 15.83 8.30 -13.18
C SER A 51 14.44 8.72 -13.69
N LYS A 52 14.32 9.92 -14.27
CA LYS A 52 13.06 10.54 -14.72
C LYS A 52 12.12 9.55 -15.43
N ALA A 53 11.24 8.89 -14.67
CA ALA A 53 10.13 8.16 -15.25
C ALA A 53 9.23 9.20 -15.94
N SER A 54 8.66 8.85 -17.10
CA SER A 54 7.60 9.67 -17.69
C SER A 54 6.54 9.94 -16.61
N PRO A 55 6.00 11.16 -16.50
CA PRO A 55 4.91 11.48 -15.58
C PRO A 55 3.76 10.45 -15.63
N GLU A 56 3.46 9.91 -16.81
CA GLU A 56 2.47 8.83 -17.00
C GLU A 56 2.88 7.51 -16.33
N ALA A 57 4.13 7.09 -16.51
CA ALA A 57 4.67 5.87 -15.90
C ALA A 57 4.68 5.96 -14.37
N GLU A 58 4.90 7.16 -13.83
CA GLU A 58 4.84 7.42 -12.40
C GLU A 58 3.41 7.31 -11.84
N VAL A 59 2.42 7.88 -12.53
CA VAL A 59 1.00 7.71 -12.17
C VAL A 59 0.61 6.23 -12.20
N ALA A 60 0.98 5.49 -13.25
CA ALA A 60 0.71 4.06 -13.36
C ALA A 60 1.38 3.24 -12.25
N ARG A 61 2.58 3.62 -11.83
CA ARG A 61 3.30 3.00 -10.71
C ARG A 61 2.57 3.24 -9.38
N LEU A 62 2.15 4.49 -9.13
CA LEU A 62 1.43 4.86 -7.91
C LEU A 62 0.05 4.21 -7.83
N GLU A 63 -0.64 4.03 -8.95
CA GLU A 63 -1.90 3.27 -9.02
C GLU A 63 -1.69 1.82 -8.56
N LYS A 64 -0.67 1.14 -9.09
CA LYS A 64 -0.33 -0.23 -8.65
C LYS A 64 -0.04 -0.30 -7.16
N GLN A 65 0.71 0.67 -6.62
CA GLN A 65 1.00 0.76 -5.18
C GLN A 65 -0.27 0.98 -4.35
N PHE A 66 -1.19 1.82 -4.82
CA PHE A 66 -2.47 2.04 -4.15
C PHE A 66 -3.33 0.77 -4.12
N GLN A 67 -3.44 0.05 -5.24
CA GLN A 67 -4.18 -1.22 -5.29
C GLN A 67 -3.57 -2.28 -4.38
N LEU A 68 -2.23 -2.41 -4.38
CA LEU A 68 -1.53 -3.30 -3.47
C LEU A 68 -1.80 -2.94 -2.00
N ALA A 69 -1.70 -1.67 -1.63
CA ALA A 69 -1.98 -1.21 -0.28
C ALA A 69 -3.41 -1.54 0.15
N LYS A 70 -4.40 -1.37 -0.74
CA LYS A 70 -5.80 -1.75 -0.47
C LYS A 70 -5.95 -3.24 -0.23
N GLN A 71 -5.32 -4.09 -1.05
CA GLN A 71 -5.37 -5.55 -0.87
C GLN A 71 -4.75 -5.98 0.47
N ILE A 72 -3.60 -5.40 0.84
CA ILE A 72 -2.93 -5.65 2.12
C ILE A 72 -3.80 -5.21 3.30
N ALA A 73 -4.43 -4.04 3.19
CA ALA A 73 -5.31 -3.48 4.23
C ALA A 73 -6.62 -4.26 4.39
N ALA A 74 -7.18 -4.81 3.31
CA ALA A 74 -8.45 -5.53 3.33
C ALA A 74 -8.45 -6.75 4.29
N SER A 75 -7.30 -7.42 4.42
CA SER A 75 -7.16 -8.56 5.34
C SER A 75 -6.71 -8.16 6.75
N ALA A 76 -6.29 -6.92 6.97
CA ALA A 76 -5.64 -6.49 8.20
C ALA A 76 -6.53 -6.62 9.45
N ALA A 77 -7.82 -6.30 9.34
CA ALA A 77 -8.77 -6.43 10.45
C ALA A 77 -8.94 -7.89 10.89
N ARG A 78 -9.03 -8.82 9.94
CA ARG A 78 -9.11 -10.26 10.24
C ARG A 78 -7.83 -10.75 10.90
N LEU A 79 -6.67 -10.39 10.35
CA LEU A 79 -5.36 -10.79 10.87
C LEU A 79 -5.10 -10.24 12.29
N TYR A 80 -5.55 -9.02 12.59
CA TYR A 80 -5.54 -8.48 13.95
C TYR A 80 -6.44 -9.30 14.89
N LYS A 81 -7.67 -9.63 14.46
CA LYS A 81 -8.63 -10.38 15.29
C LYS A 81 -8.13 -11.77 15.69
N ILE A 82 -7.39 -12.44 14.80
CA ILE A 82 -6.82 -13.77 15.07
C ILE A 82 -5.44 -13.70 15.74
N GLY A 83 -4.93 -12.51 16.06
CA GLY A 83 -3.66 -12.31 16.76
C GLY A 83 -2.41 -12.42 15.89
N VAL A 84 -2.54 -12.49 14.57
CA VAL A 84 -1.38 -12.53 13.65
C VAL A 84 -0.72 -11.16 13.51
N LEU A 85 -1.50 -10.09 13.55
CA LEU A 85 -0.99 -8.72 13.55
C LEU A 85 -1.28 -8.03 14.87
N SER A 86 -0.36 -7.17 15.30
CA SER A 86 -0.64 -6.20 16.34
C SER A 86 -1.64 -5.14 15.85
N LYS A 87 -2.29 -4.47 16.81
CA LYS A 87 -3.18 -3.34 16.49
C LYS A 87 -2.44 -2.23 15.73
N ALA A 88 -1.18 -1.97 16.10
CA ALA A 88 -0.35 -0.94 15.49
C ALA A 88 -0.07 -1.24 14.00
N GLU A 89 0.22 -2.50 13.65
CA GLU A 89 0.46 -2.90 12.26
C GLU A 89 -0.81 -2.82 11.41
N MET A 90 -1.98 -3.14 11.98
CA MET A 90 -3.26 -2.99 11.30
C MET A 90 -3.57 -1.52 11.01
N GLU A 91 -3.40 -0.64 12.00
CA GLU A 91 -3.55 0.82 11.84
C GLU A 91 -2.56 1.37 10.80
N GLN A 92 -1.30 0.92 10.81
CA GLN A 92 -0.28 1.34 9.84
C GLN A 92 -0.65 0.94 8.40
N ARG A 93 -1.22 -0.26 8.19
CA ARG A 93 -1.69 -0.68 6.86
C ARG A 93 -2.83 0.19 6.36
N LEU A 94 -3.75 0.60 7.24
CA LEU A 94 -4.83 1.53 6.89
C LEU A 94 -4.28 2.92 6.54
N LEU A 95 -3.34 3.44 7.35
CA LEU A 95 -2.69 4.72 7.07
C LEU A 95 -1.96 4.70 5.72
N LYS A 96 -1.31 3.58 5.37
CA LYS A 96 -0.60 3.43 4.10
C LYS A 96 -1.51 3.58 2.89
N VAL A 97 -2.76 3.11 2.97
CA VAL A 97 -3.76 3.30 1.90
C VAL A 97 -4.03 4.78 1.66
N ILE A 98 -4.23 5.54 2.75
CA ILE A 98 -4.51 6.98 2.67
C ILE A 98 -3.31 7.75 2.10
N GLN A 99 -2.09 7.38 2.49
CA GLN A 99 -0.88 7.96 1.92
C GLN A 99 -0.75 7.66 0.42
N CYS A 100 -1.00 6.43 -0.01
CA CYS A 100 -0.97 6.06 -1.42
C CYS A 100 -2.05 6.78 -2.24
N GLU A 101 -3.26 6.96 -1.67
CA GLU A 101 -4.36 7.72 -2.30
C GLU A 101 -3.97 9.18 -2.54
N CYS A 102 -3.41 9.84 -1.52
CA CYS A 102 -2.93 11.22 -1.63
C CYS A 102 -1.81 11.36 -2.66
N ASN A 103 -0.80 10.48 -2.63
CA ASN A 103 0.30 10.52 -3.60
C ASN A 103 -0.19 10.32 -5.04
N LEU A 104 -1.15 9.42 -5.26
CA LEU A 104 -1.77 9.20 -6.56
C LEU A 104 -2.55 10.44 -7.04
N ALA A 105 -3.33 11.07 -6.16
CA ALA A 105 -4.08 12.28 -6.51
C ALA A 105 -3.14 13.43 -6.89
N ILE A 106 -2.08 13.66 -6.12
CA ILE A 106 -1.05 14.66 -6.41
C ILE A 106 -0.33 14.36 -7.73
N ALA A 107 0.01 13.10 -7.99
CA ALA A 107 0.68 12.71 -9.22
C ALA A 107 -0.21 12.88 -10.46
N ARG A 108 -1.51 12.58 -10.36
CA ARG A 108 -2.48 12.84 -11.44
C ARG A 108 -2.62 14.33 -11.73
N LEU A 109 -2.67 15.16 -10.69
CA LEU A 109 -2.67 16.61 -10.83
C LEU A 109 -1.39 17.11 -11.51
N ALA A 110 -0.22 16.67 -11.05
CA ALA A 110 1.07 17.00 -11.66
C ALA A 110 1.17 16.55 -13.13
N PHE A 111 0.65 15.35 -13.44
CA PHE A 111 0.55 14.85 -14.81
C PHE A 111 -0.29 15.77 -15.70
N SER A 112 -1.48 16.15 -15.23
CA SER A 112 -2.38 17.06 -15.98
C SER A 112 -1.79 18.45 -16.21
N PHE A 113 -0.93 18.94 -15.31
CA PHE A 113 -0.19 20.19 -15.49
C PHE A 113 0.98 20.06 -16.49
N CYS A 114 1.58 18.88 -16.62
CA CYS A 114 2.62 18.62 -17.62
C CYS A 114 2.04 18.50 -19.03
N GLU A 115 0.82 18.02 -19.16
CA GLU A 115 0.12 17.95 -20.44
C GLU A 115 -0.29 19.37 -20.88
N GLN A 116 0.40 19.91 -21.88
CA GLN A 116 0.12 21.22 -22.51
C GLN A 116 -1.26 21.33 -23.19
N GLN A 117 -2.20 20.43 -22.88
CA GLN A 117 -3.50 20.31 -23.53
C GLN A 117 -4.33 21.59 -23.39
N ILE A 118 -4.33 22.24 -22.22
CA ILE A 118 -5.06 23.49 -22.03
C ILE A 118 -4.44 24.63 -22.86
N ALA A 119 -3.12 24.78 -22.86
CA ALA A 119 -2.45 25.82 -23.64
C ALA A 119 -2.63 25.61 -25.16
N GLY A 120 -2.64 24.36 -25.62
CA GLY A 120 -2.95 24.00 -27.00
C GLY A 120 -4.38 24.35 -27.39
N LEU A 121 -5.36 23.96 -26.56
CA LEU A 121 -6.78 24.26 -26.78
C LEU A 121 -7.06 25.77 -26.70
N GLU A 122 -6.37 26.51 -25.82
CA GLU A 122 -6.46 27.98 -25.76
C GLU A 122 -5.98 28.63 -27.05
N SER A 123 -4.89 28.12 -27.64
CA SER A 123 -4.38 28.59 -28.93
C SER A 123 -5.34 28.30 -30.08
N LEU A 124 -6.00 27.13 -30.08
CA LEU A 124 -6.97 26.74 -31.12
C LEU A 124 -8.27 27.56 -31.02
N VAL A 125 -8.74 27.83 -29.80
CA VAL A 125 -9.87 28.73 -29.60
C VAL A 125 -9.52 30.16 -30.02
N ALA A 126 -8.28 30.61 -29.78
CA ALA A 126 -7.80 31.93 -30.21
C ALA A 126 -7.62 32.06 -31.73
N SER A 127 -7.30 30.97 -32.44
CA SER A 127 -7.24 30.94 -33.90
C SER A 127 -8.61 30.84 -34.58
N GLY A 128 -9.69 30.80 -33.80
CA GLY A 128 -11.08 30.79 -34.30
C GLY A 128 -11.65 29.40 -34.56
N GLU A 129 -10.94 28.34 -34.17
CA GLU A 129 -11.44 26.97 -34.25
C GLU A 129 -12.44 26.69 -33.12
N ASN A 130 -13.47 25.91 -33.42
CA ASN A 130 -14.54 25.58 -32.50
C ASN A 130 -14.14 24.47 -31.51
N ALA A 131 -13.15 24.78 -30.66
CA ALA A 131 -12.64 23.93 -29.56
C ALA A 131 -13.07 24.43 -28.16
N LYS A 132 -14.11 25.27 -28.07
CA LYS A 132 -14.57 25.88 -26.81
C LYS A 132 -15.10 24.86 -25.80
N ASP A 133 -15.80 23.83 -26.28
CA ASP A 133 -16.37 22.79 -25.42
C ASP A 133 -15.26 21.88 -24.86
N GLU A 134 -14.26 21.56 -25.68
CA GLU A 134 -13.09 20.78 -25.27
C GLU A 134 -12.23 21.53 -24.23
N LEU A 135 -12.03 22.84 -24.44
CA LEU A 135 -11.38 23.71 -23.45
C LEU A 135 -12.15 23.73 -22.13
N ALA A 136 -13.48 23.86 -22.19
CA ALA A 136 -14.33 23.87 -21.00
C ALA A 136 -14.24 22.54 -20.24
N GLN A 137 -14.26 21.42 -20.96
CA GLN A 137 -14.10 20.09 -20.37
C GLN A 137 -12.71 19.91 -19.73
N ALA A 138 -11.63 20.27 -20.42
CA ALA A 138 -10.28 20.15 -19.89
C ALA A 138 -10.06 21.00 -18.62
N ARG A 139 -10.66 22.20 -18.56
CA ARG A 139 -10.64 23.05 -17.36
C ARG A 139 -11.47 22.46 -16.22
N ALA A 140 -12.61 21.86 -16.53
CA ALA A 140 -13.45 21.17 -15.53
C ALA A 140 -12.71 19.96 -14.94
N ASP A 141 -12.04 19.16 -15.78
CA ASP A 141 -11.25 18.00 -15.35
C ASP A 141 -10.08 18.42 -14.46
N LEU A 142 -9.38 19.51 -14.81
CA LEU A 142 -8.30 20.07 -13.98
C LEU A 142 -8.82 20.54 -12.61
N ALA A 143 -9.97 21.22 -12.58
CA ALA A 143 -10.59 21.65 -11.34
C ALA A 143 -10.96 20.43 -10.46
N GLN A 144 -11.54 19.39 -11.05
CA GLN A 144 -11.86 18.14 -10.34
C GLN A 144 -10.62 17.44 -9.79
N LEU A 145 -9.52 17.40 -10.55
CA LEU A 145 -8.24 16.82 -10.08
C LEU A 145 -7.63 17.64 -8.95
N THR A 146 -7.77 18.97 -9.00
CA THR A 146 -7.30 19.89 -7.94
C THR A 146 -8.08 19.64 -6.66
N ASP A 147 -9.41 19.64 -6.73
CA ASP A 147 -10.29 19.37 -5.59
C ASP A 147 -10.00 17.98 -4.99
N ALA A 148 -9.83 16.96 -5.84
CA ALA A 148 -9.51 15.61 -5.40
C ALA A 148 -8.14 15.54 -4.68
N ALA A 149 -7.13 16.26 -5.16
CA ALA A 149 -5.82 16.33 -4.53
C ALA A 149 -5.86 17.06 -3.18
N GLU A 150 -6.62 18.16 -3.08
CA GLU A 150 -6.82 18.88 -1.82
C GLU A 150 -7.55 18.02 -0.78
N ILE A 151 -8.64 17.36 -1.18
CA ILE A 151 -9.40 16.45 -0.31
C ILE A 151 -8.51 15.30 0.17
N ALA A 152 -7.74 14.69 -0.73
CA ALA A 152 -6.85 13.57 -0.37
C ALA A 152 -5.71 14.02 0.54
N THR A 153 -5.19 15.23 0.34
CA THR A 153 -4.15 15.83 1.20
C THR A 153 -4.69 16.12 2.60
N ALA A 154 -5.85 16.78 2.70
CA ALA A 154 -6.51 17.02 3.98
C ALA A 154 -6.88 15.72 4.70
N LYS A 155 -7.27 14.68 3.96
CA LYS A 155 -7.53 13.33 4.51
C LYS A 155 -6.24 12.70 5.05
N ARG A 156 -5.12 12.81 4.33
CA ARG A 156 -3.81 12.32 4.78
C ARG A 156 -3.37 13.00 6.07
N GLU A 157 -3.41 14.33 6.10
CA GLU A 157 -2.99 15.12 7.27
C GLU A 157 -3.78 14.76 8.53
N ARG A 158 -5.11 14.62 8.41
CA ARG A 158 -5.97 14.18 9.52
C ARG A 158 -5.60 12.78 9.98
N ALA A 159 -5.43 11.85 9.05
CA ALA A 159 -5.07 10.47 9.37
C ALA A 159 -3.68 10.34 10.02
N GLU A 160 -2.70 11.14 9.59
CA GLU A 160 -1.35 11.16 10.17
C GLU A 160 -1.34 11.74 11.59
N LEU A 161 -2.12 12.80 11.82
CA LEU A 161 -2.34 13.35 13.17
C LEU A 161 -2.99 12.33 14.10
N GLU A 162 -4.08 11.71 13.67
CA GLU A 162 -4.78 10.67 14.46
C GLU A 162 -3.85 9.49 14.77
N ALA A 163 -3.06 9.03 13.79
CA ALA A 163 -2.09 7.96 13.99
C ALA A 163 -0.99 8.35 14.99
N ALA A 164 -0.48 9.58 14.93
CA ALA A 164 0.51 10.09 15.87
C ALA A 164 -0.06 10.20 17.30
N GLU A 165 -1.30 10.67 17.46
CA GLU A 165 -1.97 10.72 18.77
C GLU A 165 -2.20 9.32 19.36
N LEU A 166 -2.65 8.37 18.54
CA LEU A 166 -2.80 6.98 18.96
C LEU A 166 -1.46 6.36 19.37
N ASN A 167 -0.38 6.66 18.64
CA ASN A 167 0.95 6.20 18.99
C ASN A 167 1.42 6.80 20.32
N LEU A 168 1.24 8.10 20.55
CA LEU A 168 1.60 8.75 21.81
C LEU A 168 0.87 8.10 23.00
N ARG A 169 -0.45 7.92 22.89
CA ARG A 169 -1.26 7.25 23.92
C ARG A 169 -0.76 5.83 24.19
N ARG A 170 -0.34 5.10 23.14
CA ARG A 170 0.24 3.76 23.27
C ARG A 170 1.57 3.80 24.03
N GLN A 171 2.49 4.69 23.66
CA GLN A 171 3.79 4.81 24.33
C GLN A 171 3.64 5.20 25.80
N GLN A 172 2.75 6.15 26.11
CA GLN A 172 2.44 6.53 27.50
C GLN A 172 1.89 5.34 28.30
N LYS A 173 1.04 4.50 27.70
CA LYS A 173 0.54 3.29 28.36
C LYS A 173 1.65 2.26 28.58
N LEU A 174 2.52 2.05 27.59
CA LEU A 174 3.65 1.12 27.71
C LEU A 174 4.67 1.58 28.75
N LEU A 175 4.90 2.90 28.88
CA LEU A 175 5.76 3.48 29.92
C LEU A 175 5.18 3.22 31.31
N LYS A 176 3.87 3.42 31.50
CA LYS A 176 3.18 3.10 32.76
C LYS A 176 3.27 1.62 33.15
N LEU A 177 3.40 0.74 32.17
CA LEU A 177 3.58 -0.70 32.37
C LEU A 177 5.05 -1.09 32.57
N GLY A 178 5.99 -0.14 32.49
CA GLY A 178 7.43 -0.40 32.60
C GLY A 178 8.06 -1.08 31.38
N VAL A 179 7.36 -1.11 30.24
CA VAL A 179 7.80 -1.80 29.01
C VAL A 179 8.50 -0.85 28.04
N ALA A 180 8.05 0.40 27.96
CA ALA A 180 8.66 1.44 27.10
C ALA A 180 9.56 2.39 27.91
N ARG A 181 10.40 3.14 27.20
CA ARG A 181 11.30 4.15 27.78
C ARG A 181 10.71 5.55 27.64
N GLU A 182 11.15 6.47 28.49
CA GLU A 182 10.76 7.89 28.38
C GLU A 182 11.09 8.47 27.00
N SER A 183 12.23 8.07 26.41
CA SER A 183 12.63 8.47 25.06
C SER A 183 11.61 8.10 23.97
N ASP A 184 10.86 7.02 24.15
CA ASP A 184 9.84 6.59 23.18
C ASP A 184 8.62 7.51 23.22
N VAL A 185 8.27 8.00 24.41
CA VAL A 185 7.21 9.01 24.61
C VAL A 185 7.66 10.35 24.03
N THR A 186 8.87 10.82 24.36
CA THR A 186 9.42 12.08 23.83
C THR A 186 9.42 12.09 22.30
N ARG A 187 9.88 11.00 21.66
CA ARG A 187 9.85 10.89 20.19
C ARG A 187 8.44 10.95 19.62
N ALA A 188 7.46 10.34 20.30
CA ALA A 188 6.06 10.39 19.87
C ALA A 188 5.45 11.79 20.03
N GLU A 189 5.84 12.53 21.08
CA GLU A 189 5.45 13.93 21.30
C GLU A 189 6.06 14.86 20.25
N GLU A 190 7.35 14.72 19.97
CA GLU A 190 8.04 15.46 18.91
C GLU A 190 7.38 15.25 17.55
N LYS A 191 7.06 13.99 17.21
CA LYS A 191 6.38 13.69 15.94
C LYS A 191 4.99 14.32 15.86
N LEU A 192 4.24 14.31 16.96
CA LEU A 192 2.92 14.94 17.01
C LEU A 192 3.03 16.48 16.91
N ALA A 193 4.04 17.07 17.55
CA ALA A 193 4.32 18.50 17.46
C ALA A 193 4.72 18.93 16.04
N GLU A 194 5.58 18.14 15.38
CA GLU A 194 5.98 18.36 13.99
C GLU A 194 4.75 18.41 13.07
N LEU A 195 3.87 17.40 13.13
CA LEU A 195 2.66 17.35 12.31
C LEU A 195 1.67 18.48 12.60
N LYS A 196 1.58 18.93 13.86
CA LYS A 196 0.75 20.08 14.24
C LYS A 196 1.34 21.40 13.73
N SER A 197 2.66 21.53 13.71
CA SER A 197 3.33 22.73 13.20
C SER A 197 3.20 22.88 11.69
N GLN A 198 3.20 21.77 10.94
CA GLN A 198 3.02 21.78 9.47
C GLN A 198 1.63 22.24 9.02
N LYS A 199 0.65 22.27 9.93
CA LYS A 199 -0.73 22.72 9.68
C LYS A 199 -0.94 24.22 9.92
N ASN A 200 -0.04 24.88 10.66
CA ASN A 200 -0.13 26.30 11.04
C ASN A 200 0.75 27.15 10.12
#